data_AF-A0A915U9R0-F1
#
_entry.id   AF-A0A915U9R0-F1
#
_cell.length_a   1.000
_cell.length_b   1.000
_cell.length_c   1.000
_cell.angle_alpha   90.00
_cell.angle_beta   90.00
_cell.angle_gamma   90.00
#
_symmetry.space_group_name_H-M   'P 1'
#
loop_
_entity.id
_entity.type
_entity.pdbx_description
1 polymer ?
#
loop_
_entity_poly.entity_id
_entity_poly.type
_entity_poly.pdbx_seq_one_letter_code
_entity_poly.pdbx_strand_id
1 'polypeptide(L)'
;MAHVFFICAMGYLFWDIRRTSFSGRGWGYLQIFCIFMIAWNILALTGHAAELLLTTEDFVFGNDQVPTHLIGEVNAAKIIYFFGKLDHLLCVPALLFLFLGLRSFYQNIENSDDQEGKP
;
A
#
# COMPACT_ATOMS: atom_id res chain seq x y z
N MET A 1 15.75 -2.70 1.39
CA MET A 1 16.02 -1.26 1.67
C MET A 1 14.99 -0.32 1.03
N ALA A 2 14.56 -0.52 -0.22
CA ALA A 2 13.58 0.36 -0.88
C ALA A 2 12.25 0.55 -0.11
N HIS A 3 11.71 -0.52 0.47
CA HIS A 3 10.46 -0.46 1.27
C HIS A 3 10.54 0.50 2.46
N VAL A 4 11.69 0.55 3.14
CA VAL A 4 11.87 1.42 4.32
C VAL A 4 11.85 2.88 3.90
N PHE A 5 12.57 3.23 2.83
CA PHE A 5 12.54 4.58 2.27
C PHE A 5 11.14 4.97 1.81
N PHE A 6 10.41 4.04 1.20
CA PHE A 6 9.05 4.28 0.74
C PHE A 6 8.08 4.51 1.92
N ILE A 7 8.17 3.71 2.99
CA ILE A 7 7.39 3.91 4.22
C ILE A 7 7.68 5.29 4.82
N CYS A 8 8.95 5.67 4.93
CA CYS A 8 9.34 6.98 5.45
C CYS A 8 8.80 8.13 4.59
N ALA A 9 8.87 8.01 3.26
CA ALA A 9 8.34 9.01 2.34
C ALA A 9 6.81 9.16 2.47
N MET A 10 6.08 8.05 2.54
CA MET A 10 4.63 8.07 2.74
C MET A 10 4.25 8.61 4.13
N GLY A 11 5.02 8.28 5.17
CA GLY A 11 4.82 8.80 6.52
C GLY A 11 5.07 10.31 6.60
N TYR A 12 6.13 10.79 5.95
CA TYR A 12 6.39 12.22 5.82
C TYR A 12 5.26 12.93 5.08
N LEU A 13 4.81 12.39 3.95
CA LEU A 13 3.71 12.96 3.17
C LEU A 13 2.41 13.01 4.00
N PHE A 14 2.08 11.92 4.71
CA PHE A 14 0.94 11.89 5.62
C PHE A 14 1.04 12.96 6.72
N TRP A 15 2.22 13.12 7.32
CA TRP A 15 2.48 14.12 8.34
C TRP A 15 2.35 15.54 7.80
N ASP A 16 2.90 15.80 6.62
CA ASP A 16 2.87 17.11 5.97
C ASP A 16 1.42 17.55 5.65
N ILE A 17 0.61 16.64 5.11
CA ILE A 17 -0.82 16.88 4.84
C ILE A 17 -1.58 17.17 6.14
N ARG A 18 -1.27 16.44 7.21
CA ARG A 18 -1.91 16.64 8.51
C ARG A 18 -1.52 17.99 9.12
N ARG A 19 -0.27 18.43 8.93
CA ARG A 19 0.23 19.70 9.47
C ARG A 19 -0.32 20.91 8.71
N THR A 20 -0.47 20.80 7.40
CA THR A 20 -0.92 21.89 6.53
C THR A 20 -2.40 22.19 6.64
N SER A 21 -3.18 21.39 7.38
CA SER A 21 -4.60 21.60 7.68
C SER A 21 -5.43 22.00 6.45
N PHE A 22 -5.09 21.44 5.29
CA PHE A 22 -5.80 21.76 4.07
C PHE A 22 -7.23 21.23 4.16
N SER A 23 -8.19 22.17 4.20
CA SER A 23 -9.61 21.85 4.25
C SER A 23 -10.07 21.37 2.87
N GLY A 24 -10.23 20.06 2.69
CA GLY A 24 -10.76 19.49 1.45
C GLY A 24 -10.87 17.97 1.49
N ARG A 25 -11.94 17.42 0.90
CA ARG A 25 -12.19 15.96 0.85
C ARG A 25 -11.04 15.20 0.15
N GLY A 26 -10.39 15.82 -0.84
CA GLY A 26 -9.23 15.25 -1.54
C GLY A 26 -8.03 14.92 -0.65
N TRP A 27 -7.75 15.74 0.36
CA TRP A 27 -6.65 15.52 1.30
C TRP A 27 -6.90 14.34 2.22
N GLY A 28 -8.16 14.09 2.59
CA GLY A 28 -8.56 12.89 3.33
C GLY A 28 -8.32 11.61 2.53
N TYR A 29 -8.64 11.60 1.23
CA TYR A 29 -8.34 10.45 0.37
C TYR A 29 -6.83 10.21 0.22
N LEU A 30 -6.03 11.28 0.14
CA LEU A 30 -4.57 11.15 0.04
C LEU A 30 -3.94 10.62 1.34
N GLN A 31 -4.50 10.97 2.50
CA GLN A 31 -4.12 10.38 3.79
C GLN A 31 -4.42 8.88 3.84
N ILE A 32 -5.60 8.46 3.39
CA ILE A 32 -5.98 7.04 3.33
C ILE A 32 -5.04 6.29 2.38
N PHE A 33 -4.74 6.85 1.20
CA PHE A 33 -3.74 6.31 0.29
C PHE A 33 -2.39 6.06 0.98
N CYS A 34 -1.87 7.06 1.71
CA CYS A 34 -0.60 6.91 2.43
C CYS A 34 -0.65 5.77 3.46
N ILE A 35 -1.73 5.64 4.22
CA ILE A 35 -1.91 4.57 5.21
C ILE A 35 -1.90 3.20 4.54
N PHE A 36 -2.66 3.02 3.45
CA PHE A 36 -2.69 1.75 2.71
C PHE A 36 -1.32 1.40 2.11
N MET A 37 -0.59 2.39 1.58
CA MET A 37 0.75 2.16 1.03
C MET A 37 1.79 1.81 2.10
N ILE A 38 1.70 2.41 3.29
CA ILE A 38 2.53 2.04 4.43
C ILE A 38 2.21 0.61 4.85
N ALA A 39 0.92 0.27 5.01
CA ALA A 39 0.49 -1.07 5.37
C ALA A 39 0.97 -2.12 4.34
N TRP A 40 0.86 -1.82 3.04
CA TRP A 40 1.37 -2.70 1.98
C TRP A 40 2.89 -2.89 2.08
N ASN A 41 3.67 -1.83 2.31
CA ASN A 41 5.12 -1.98 2.44
C ASN A 41 5.54 -2.75 3.70
N ILE A 42 4.80 -2.61 4.81
CA ILE A 42 5.03 -3.44 6.02
C ILE A 42 4.73 -4.91 5.70
N LEU A 43 3.64 -5.18 4.98
CA LEU A 43 3.27 -6.53 4.59
C LEU A 43 4.32 -7.16 3.65
N ALA A 44 4.80 -6.42 2.65
CA ALA A 44 5.86 -6.85 1.75
C ALA A 44 7.18 -7.14 2.51
N LEU A 45 7.56 -6.26 3.45
CA LEU A 45 8.73 -6.47 4.29
C LEU A 45 8.60 -7.73 5.15
N THR A 46 7.42 -7.96 5.73
CA THR A 46 7.13 -9.14 6.55
C THR A 46 7.07 -10.41 5.70
N GLY A 47 6.54 -10.33 4.47
CA GLY A 47 6.56 -11.40 3.49
C GLY A 47 7.98 -11.85 3.15
N HIS A 48 8.87 -10.91 2.87
CA HIS A 48 10.29 -11.20 2.64
C HIS A 48 11.00 -11.73 3.89
N ALA A 49 10.67 -11.22 5.08
CA ALA A 49 11.21 -11.77 6.33
C ALA A 49 10.73 -13.21 6.58
N ALA A 50 9.46 -13.51 6.24
CA ALA A 50 8.91 -14.85 6.31
C ALA A 50 9.56 -15.79 5.28
N GLU A 51 9.87 -15.31 4.07
CA GLU A 51 10.66 -16.06 3.07
C GLU A 51 12.04 -16.46 3.60
N LEU A 52 12.71 -15.58 4.33
CA LEU A 52 14.02 -15.88 4.93
C LEU A 52 13.95 -16.84 6.12
N LEU A 53 12.81 -16.90 6.81
CA LEU A 53 12.57 -17.79 7.95
C LEU A 53 12.09 -19.18 7.51
N LEU A 54 11.53 -19.30 6.31
CA LEU A 54 11.13 -20.57 5.72
C LEU A 54 12.38 -21.29 5.19
N THR A 55 12.73 -22.40 5.84
CA THR A 55 13.88 -23.22 5.43
C THR A 55 13.48 -24.07 4.23
N THR A 56 14.43 -24.41 3.35
CA THR A 56 14.27 -25.23 2.13
C THR A 56 13.52 -26.55 2.35
N GLU A 57 13.42 -27.03 3.60
CA GLU A 57 12.72 -28.26 4.00
C GLU A 57 11.18 -28.11 4.07
N ASP A 58 10.64 -26.89 4.13
CA ASP A 58 9.18 -26.61 4.15
C ASP A 58 8.56 -26.50 2.75
N PHE A 59 9.39 -26.56 1.71
CA PHE A 59 8.98 -26.50 0.31
C PHE A 59 9.13 -27.87 -0.35
N VAL A 60 8.02 -28.43 -0.86
CA VAL A 60 8.11 -29.55 -1.80
C VAL A 60 8.50 -28.99 -3.16
N PHE A 61 9.76 -29.19 -3.52
CA PHE A 61 10.24 -28.98 -4.87
C PHE A 61 9.60 -30.04 -5.77
N GLY A 62 8.68 -29.63 -6.64
CA GLY A 62 8.34 -30.43 -7.81
C GLY A 62 9.56 -30.57 -8.73
N ASN A 63 9.50 -31.51 -9.67
CA ASN A 63 10.57 -31.85 -10.63
C ASN A 63 11.19 -30.66 -11.39
N ASP A 64 10.56 -29.48 -11.34
CA ASP A 64 10.97 -28.26 -12.04
C ASP A 64 11.56 -27.17 -11.12
N GLN A 65 11.96 -27.49 -9.88
CA GLN A 65 12.57 -26.55 -8.92
C GLN A 65 11.70 -25.31 -8.57
N VAL A 66 10.45 -25.27 -9.01
CA VAL A 66 9.48 -24.23 -8.62
C VAL A 66 8.69 -24.75 -7.40
N PRO A 67 8.72 -24.05 -6.25
CA PRO A 67 7.94 -24.45 -5.08
C PRO A 67 6.44 -24.25 -5.34
N THR A 68 5.71 -25.35 -5.55
CA THR A 68 4.29 -25.32 -5.95
C THR A 68 3.32 -25.39 -4.75
N HIS A 69 3.75 -25.95 -3.61
CA HIS A 69 2.88 -26.16 -2.44
C HIS A 69 3.63 -25.99 -1.11
N LEU A 70 3.05 -25.22 -0.17
CA LEU A 70 3.45 -25.27 1.24
C LEU A 70 2.74 -26.45 1.90
N ILE A 71 3.50 -27.46 2.32
CA ILE A 71 2.97 -28.64 3.02
C ILE A 71 3.29 -28.52 4.51
N GLY A 72 2.38 -28.96 5.39
CA GLY A 72 2.55 -28.94 6.86
C GLY A 72 1.63 -27.95 7.57
N GLU A 73 1.56 -28.05 8.91
CA GLU A 73 0.63 -27.31 9.78
C GLU A 73 0.60 -25.79 9.49
N VAL A 74 -0.58 -25.20 9.66
CA VAL A 74 -0.83 -23.78 9.41
C VAL A 74 -0.08 -22.96 10.46
N ASN A 75 1.15 -22.57 10.13
CA ASN A 75 1.97 -21.71 10.97
C ASN A 75 1.73 -20.23 10.62
N ALA A 76 1.84 -19.33 11.60
CA ALA A 76 1.67 -17.88 11.43
C ALA A 76 2.56 -17.33 10.31
N ALA A 77 3.76 -17.88 10.12
CA ALA A 77 4.67 -17.52 9.03
C ALA A 77 4.09 -17.82 7.63
N LYS A 78 3.34 -18.93 7.46
CA LYS A 78 2.71 -19.28 6.17
C LYS A 78 1.53 -18.37 5.85
N ILE A 79 0.75 -17.99 6.87
CA ILE A 79 -0.33 -17.01 6.72
C ILE A 79 0.25 -15.67 6.29
N ILE A 80 1.29 -15.19 6.97
CA ILE A 80 2.00 -13.95 6.62
C ILE A 80 2.57 -14.02 5.20
N TYR A 81 3.18 -15.15 4.81
CA TYR A 81 3.68 -15.37 3.44
C TYR A 81 2.56 -15.30 2.39
N PHE A 82 1.41 -15.92 2.67
CA PHE A 82 0.26 -15.89 1.77
C PHE A 82 -0.31 -14.48 1.61
N PHE A 83 -0.45 -13.73 2.71
CA PHE A 83 -0.84 -12.32 2.64
C PHE A 83 0.22 -11.46 1.93
N GLY A 84 1.50 -11.76 2.12
CA GLY A 84 2.61 -11.14 1.38
C GLY A 84 2.46 -11.30 -0.13
N LYS A 85 2.03 -12.48 -0.61
CA LYS A 85 1.73 -12.70 -2.04
C LYS A 85 0.47 -12.00 -2.55
N LEU A 86 -0.41 -11.54 -1.67
CA LEU A 86 -1.63 -10.82 -2.01
C LEU A 86 -1.41 -9.31 -2.11
N ASP A 87 -0.32 -8.90 -2.76
CA ASP A 87 0.06 -7.49 -2.96
C ASP A 87 -1.09 -6.62 -3.51
N HIS A 88 -1.93 -7.21 -4.34
CA HIS A 88 -3.04 -6.56 -5.02
C HIS A 88 -4.17 -6.13 -4.07
N LEU A 89 -4.30 -6.77 -2.90
CA LEU A 89 -5.39 -6.51 -1.97
C LEU A 89 -5.29 -5.12 -1.33
N LEU A 90 -4.06 -4.65 -1.08
CA LEU A 90 -3.80 -3.34 -0.48
C LEU A 90 -3.44 -2.27 -1.53
N CYS A 91 -2.75 -2.66 -2.61
CA CYS A 91 -2.33 -1.71 -3.65
C CYS A 91 -3.52 -1.15 -4.46
N VAL A 92 -4.50 -1.99 -4.81
CA VAL A 92 -5.68 -1.56 -5.59
C VAL A 92 -6.52 -0.50 -4.86
N PRO A 93 -6.96 -0.72 -3.59
CA PRO A 93 -7.70 0.32 -2.89
C PRO A 93 -6.85 1.57 -2.65
N ALA A 94 -5.54 1.45 -2.45
CA ALA A 94 -4.64 2.60 -2.34
C ALA A 94 -4.71 3.48 -3.60
N LEU A 95 -4.49 2.91 -4.78
CA LEU A 95 -4.53 3.64 -6.05
C LEU A 95 -5.90 4.24 -6.34
N LEU A 96 -6.98 3.55 -5.94
CA LEU A 96 -8.33 4.10 -6.04
C LEU A 96 -8.49 5.36 -5.18
N PHE A 97 -8.00 5.35 -3.94
CA PHE A 97 -8.03 6.55 -3.09
C PHE A 97 -7.14 7.67 -3.63
N LEU A 98 -5.98 7.35 -4.21
CA LEU A 98 -5.16 8.34 -4.89
C LEU A 98 -5.92 9.01 -6.04
N PHE A 99 -6.59 8.21 -6.89
CA PHE A 99 -7.42 8.72 -7.98
C PHE A 99 -8.56 9.60 -7.47
N LEU A 100 -9.27 9.19 -6.42
CA LEU A 100 -10.33 10.02 -5.81
C LEU A 100 -9.80 11.32 -5.21
N GLY A 101 -8.60 11.29 -4.61
CA GLY A 101 -7.91 12.48 -4.11
C GLY A 101 -7.62 13.47 -5.23
N LEU A 102 -6.98 13.01 -6.31
CA LEU A 102 -6.67 13.81 -7.50
C LEU A 102 -7.93 14.35 -8.17
N ARG A 103 -8.97 13.52 -8.32
CA ARG A 103 -10.26 13.95 -8.88
C ARG A 103 -10.89 15.05 -8.04
N SER A 104 -10.84 14.94 -6.70
CA SER A 104 -11.35 15.98 -5.82
C SER A 104 -10.57 17.29 -5.95
N PHE A 105 -9.26 17.23 -6.16
CA PHE A 105 -8.46 18.44 -6.39
C PHE A 105 -8.79 19.10 -7.73
N TYR A 106 -8.90 18.30 -8.80
CA TYR A 106 -9.29 18.79 -10.11
C TYR A 106 -10.64 19.51 -10.08
N GLN A 107 -11.65 18.88 -9.46
CA GLN A 107 -12.98 19.48 -9.31
C GLN A 107 -12.96 20.76 -8.49
N ASN A 108 -12.14 20.84 -7.43
CA ASN A 108 -12.03 22.05 -6.63
C ASN A 108 -11.42 23.21 -7.44
N ILE A 109 -10.44 22.93 -8.31
CA ILE A 109 -9.82 23.93 -9.19
C ILE A 109 -10.85 24.43 -10.22
N GLU A 110 -11.51 23.51 -10.94
CA GLU A 110 -12.51 23.86 -11.97
C GLU A 110 -13.66 24.71 -11.40
N ASN A 111 -14.18 24.36 -10.22
CA ASN A 111 -15.22 25.16 -9.56
C ASN A 111 -14.73 26.53 -9.07
N SER A 112 -13.42 26.71 -8.85
CA SER A 112 -12.85 27.99 -8.44
C SER A 112 -12.75 28.95 -9.63
N ASP A 113 -12.34 28.45 -10.80
CA ASP A 113 -12.26 29.22 -12.04
C ASP A 113 -13.66 29.69 -12.51
N ASP A 114 -14.70 28.86 -12.33
CA ASP A 114 -16.09 29.21 -12.66
C ASP A 114 -16.67 30.33 -11.76
N GLN A 115 -16.16 30.49 -10.53
CA GLN A 115 -16.60 31.54 -9.59
C GLN A 115 -15.94 32.89 -9.90
N GLU A 116 -14.71 32.89 -10.42
CA GLU A 116 -13.96 34.11 -10.75
C GLU A 116 -14.42 34.75 -12.08
N GLY A 117 -15.09 33.97 -12.94
CA GLY A 117 -15.66 34.41 -14.22
C GLY A 117 -17.08 35.01 -14.16
N LYS A 118 -17.70 35.14 -12.98
CA LYS A 118 -19.08 35.64 -12.83
C LYS A 118 -19.08 37.12 -12.41
N PRO A 119 -19.62 38.05 -13.25
CA PRO A 119 -19.62 39.49 -12.97
C PRO A 119 -20.52 39.89 -11.80
#